data_AF-A0A9D8FU79-F1
#
_entry.id   AF-A0A9D8FU79-F1
#
_cell.length_a   1.000
_cell.length_b   1.000
_cell.length_c   1.000
_cell.angle_alpha   90.00
_cell.angle_beta   90.00
_cell.angle_gamma   90.00
#
_symmetry.space_group_name_H-M   'P 1'
#
loop_
_entity.id
_entity.type
_entity.pdbx_description
1 polymer ?
#
loop_
_entity_poly.entity_id
_entity_poly.type
_entity_poly.pdbx_seq_one_letter_code
_entity_poly.pdbx_strand_id
1 'polypeptide(L)' 'MGTLRLEWKTVEEADLGDVTFEDAFAELEQLVRQLDEGNLALDEAVSLYERAQTLARYCQQCLDRAELRVTQLESEASE' A
#
# COMPACT_ATOMS: atom_id res chain seq x y z
N MET A 1 20.86 22.35 -9.17
CA MET A 1 19.91 21.31 -9.62
C MET A 1 19.64 20.40 -8.43
N GLY A 2 18.74 20.83 -7.55
CA GLY A 2 18.40 20.08 -6.34
C GLY A 2 17.45 18.96 -6.72
N THR A 3 17.90 17.72 -6.52
CA THR A 3 17.02 16.56 -6.48
C THR A 3 16.09 16.74 -5.28
N LEU A 4 14.84 17.14 -5.55
CA LEU A 4 13.77 17.02 -4.56
C LEU A 4 13.48 15.53 -4.41
N ARG A 5 14.28 14.88 -3.56
CA ARG A 5 13.97 13.56 -3.03
C ARG A 5 12.75 13.79 -2.15
N LEU A 6 11.58 13.41 -2.66
CA LEU A 6 10.37 13.31 -1.86
C LEU A 6 10.66 12.26 -0.79
N GLU A 7 11.17 12.72 0.36
CA GLU A 7 11.20 11.97 1.61
C GLU A 7 9.75 11.87 2.08
N TRP A 8 8.96 11.02 1.40
CA TRP A 8 7.65 10.65 1.88
C TRP A 8 7.83 9.85 3.15
N LYS A 9 7.73 10.60 4.24
CA LYS A 9 7.62 10.16 5.62
C LYS A 9 6.83 8.85 5.64
N THR A 10 7.47 7.80 6.12
CA THR A 10 6.85 6.54 6.49
C THR A 10 5.65 6.87 7.36
N VAL A 11 4.47 6.84 6.76
CA VAL A 11 3.20 6.87 7.49
C VAL A 11 3.29 5.64 8.36
N GLU A 12 3.31 5.87 9.67
CA GLU A 12 3.64 4.87 10.68
C GLU A 12 2.93 3.54 10.37
N GLU A 13 3.72 2.48 10.20
CA GLU A 13 3.25 1.07 10.16
C GLU A 13 2.40 0.70 11.40
N ALA A 14 2.34 1.58 12.41
CA ALA A 14 1.68 1.39 13.69
C ALA A 14 0.14 1.42 13.65
N ASP A 15 -0.51 1.98 12.63
CA ASP A 15 -1.99 2.02 12.54
C ASP A 15 -2.58 0.87 11.70
N LEU A 16 -1.74 0.13 10.97
CA LEU A 16 -2.16 -1.01 10.14
C LEU A 16 -2.01 -2.37 10.83
N GLY A 17 -1.62 -2.39 12.11
CA GLY A 17 -1.24 -3.61 12.83
C GLY A 17 -2.30 -4.71 12.88
N ASP A 18 -3.58 -4.35 12.76
CA ASP A 18 -4.72 -5.28 12.74
C ASP A 18 -5.46 -5.33 11.38
N VAL A 19 -5.00 -4.60 10.36
CA VAL A 19 -5.69 -4.53 9.07
C VAL A 19 -5.31 -5.71 8.19
N THR A 20 -6.29 -6.50 7.72
CA THR A 20 -6.02 -7.62 6.82
C THR A 20 -5.63 -7.14 5.42
N PHE A 21 -5.04 -8.03 4.61
CA PHE A 21 -4.74 -7.70 3.20
C PHE A 21 -6.02 -7.32 2.46
N GLU A 22 -7.09 -8.09 2.65
CA GLU A 22 -8.38 -7.91 2.01
C GLU A 22 -9.01 -6.57 2.38
N ASP A 23 -8.95 -6.17 3.66
CA ASP A 23 -9.47 -4.89 4.12
C ASP A 23 -8.66 -3.72 3.54
N ALA A 24 -7.32 -3.81 3.58
CA ALA A 24 -6.45 -2.78 3.03
C ALA A 24 -6.63 -2.61 1.52
N PHE A 25 -6.80 -3.72 0.80
CA PHE A 25 -7.04 -3.71 -0.63
C PHE A 25 -8.42 -3.12 -0.98
N ALA A 26 -9.46 -3.48 -0.23
CA ALA A 26 -10.80 -2.90 -0.41
C ALA A 26 -10.81 -1.39 -0.16
N GLU A 27 -10.13 -0.92 0.89
CA GLU A 27 -9.97 0.51 1.16
C GLU A 27 -9.20 1.20 0.02
N LEU A 28 -8.12 0.60 -0.47
CA LEU A 28 -7.35 1.13 -1.60
C LEU A 28 -8.21 1.29 -2.85
N GLU A 29 -9.01 0.27 -3.20
CA GLU A 29 -9.93 0.34 -4.34
C GLU A 29 -10.94 1.49 -4.19
N GLN A 30 -11.47 1.70 -2.98
CA GLN A 30 -12.40 2.80 -2.72
C GLN A 30 -11.74 4.17 -2.89
N LEU A 31 -10.52 4.34 -2.41
CA LEU A 31 -9.78 5.60 -2.54
C LEU A 31 -9.43 5.89 -4.00
N VAL A 32 -9.01 4.88 -4.76
CA VAL A 32 -8.74 5.02 -6.20
C VAL A 32 -10.00 5.43 -6.95
N ARG A 33 -11.17 4.84 -6.63
CA ARG A 33 -12.44 5.24 -7.23
C ARG A 33 -12.78 6.70 -6.94
N GLN A 34 -12.63 7.14 -5.68
CA GLN A 34 -12.87 8.54 -5.30
C GLN A 34 -11.93 9.51 -6.04
N LEU A 35 -10.66 9.14 -6.19
CA LEU A 35 -9.69 9.92 -6.96
C LEU A 35 -10.07 10.01 -8.45
N ASP A 36 -10.58 8.93 -9.03
CA ASP A 36 -11.00 8.87 -10.44
C ASP A 36 -12.30 9.65 -10.72
N GLU A 37 -13.21 9.73 -9.73
CA GLU A 37 -14.43 10.55 -9.81
C GLU A 37 -14.13 12.05 -10.01
N GLY A 38 -12.95 12.53 -9.59
CA GLY A 38 -12.41 13.84 -9.94
C GLY A 38 -13.15 15.06 -9.35
N ASN A 39 -14.16 14.86 -8.49
CA ASN A 39 -14.94 15.92 -7.84
C ASN A 39 -14.43 16.24 -6.43
N LEU A 40 -13.10 16.34 -6.28
CA LEU A 40 -12.42 16.53 -5.00
C LEU A 40 -11.72 17.90 -4.95
N ALA A 41 -11.68 18.51 -3.76
CA ALA A 41 -10.79 19.63 -3.54
C ALA A 41 -9.32 19.17 -3.62
N LEU A 42 -8.41 20.07 -4.00
CA LEU A 42 -6.98 19.73 -4.15
C LEU A 42 -6.39 19.11 -2.87
N ASP A 43 -6.70 19.68 -1.72
CA ASP A 43 -6.20 19.22 -0.41
C ASP A 43 -6.73 17.81 -0.06
N GLU A 44 -7.98 17.54 -0.42
CA GLU A 44 -8.64 16.24 -0.25
C GLU A 44 -8.02 15.20 -1.19
N ALA A 45 -7.81 15.55 -2.46
CA ALA A 45 -7.17 14.68 -3.43
C ALA A 45 -5.74 14.30 -3.01
N VAL A 46 -4.97 15.24 -2.45
CA VAL A 46 -3.64 14.97 -1.91
C VAL A 46 -3.72 14.00 -0.73
N SER A 47 -4.66 14.23 0.21
CA SER A 47 -4.83 13.36 1.38
C SER A 47 -5.24 11.93 1.00
N LEU A 48 -6.20 11.77 0.07
CA LEU A 48 -6.62 10.45 -0.42
C LEU A 48 -5.47 9.74 -1.14
N TYR A 49 -4.66 10.47 -1.91
CA TYR A 49 -3.51 9.90 -2.60
C TYR A 49 -2.44 9.40 -1.62
N GLU A 50 -2.13 10.15 -0.55
CA GLU A 50 -1.18 9.71 0.48
C GLU A 50 -1.64 8.44 1.20
N ARG A 51 -2.94 8.34 1.53
CA ARG A 51 -3.51 7.12 2.10
C ARG A 51 -3.46 5.95 1.11
N ALA A 52 -3.85 6.18 -0.15
CA ALA A 52 -3.78 5.16 -1.19
C ALA A 52 -2.35 4.61 -1.39
N GLN A 53 -1.33 5.49 -1.40
CA GLN A 53 0.06 5.05 -1.47
C GLN A 53 0.49 4.20 -0.28
N THR A 54 -0.04 4.49 0.90
CA THR A 54 0.26 3.74 2.12
C THR A 54 -0.32 2.34 2.05
N LEU A 55 -1.60 2.22 1.68
CA LEU A 55 -2.27 0.93 1.49
C LEU A 55 -1.65 0.11 0.36
N ALA A 56 -1.26 0.76 -0.75
CA ALA A 56 -0.58 0.09 -1.84
C ALA A 56 0.76 -0.52 -1.40
N ARG A 57 1.56 0.22 -0.62
CA ARG A 57 2.82 -0.31 -0.05
C ARG A 57 2.56 -1.48 0.89
N TYR A 58 1.56 -1.38 1.77
CA TYR A 58 1.18 -2.47 2.66
C TYR A 58 0.77 -3.74 1.90
N CYS A 59 -0.06 -3.58 0.85
CA CYS A 59 -0.49 -4.69 0.00
C CYS A 59 0.71 -5.37 -0.68
N GLN A 60 1.65 -4.60 -1.22
CA GLN A 60 2.88 -5.15 -1.82
C GLN A 60 3.70 -5.94 -0.80
N GLN A 61 3.94 -5.40 0.39
CA GLN A 61 4.67 -6.11 1.44
C GLN A 61 3.99 -7.43 1.86
N CYS A 62 2.66 -7.46 1.88
CA CYS A 62 1.91 -8.69 2.15
C CYS A 62 2.13 -9.74 1.06
N LEU A 63 2.10 -9.33 -0.21
CA LEU A 63 2.35 -10.21 -1.35
C LEU A 63 3.79 -10.71 -1.38
N ASP A 64 4.77 -9.83 -1.17
CA ASP A 64 6.20 -10.19 -1.09
C ASP A 64 6.46 -11.26 -0.02
N ARG A 65 5.84 -11.09 1.15
CA ARG A 65 5.93 -12.07 2.24
C ARG A 65 5.26 -13.39 1.89
N ALA A 66 4.13 -13.36 1.17
CA ALA A 66 3.45 -14.57 0.73
C ALA A 66 4.29 -15.31 -0.32
N GLU A 67 4.83 -14.60 -1.31
CA GLU A 67 5.71 -15.14 -2.35
C GLU A 67 6.95 -15.80 -1.73
N LEU A 68 7.64 -15.12 -0.82
CA LEU A 68 8.81 -15.67 -0.13
C LEU A 68 8.50 -17.00 0.57
N ARG A 69 7.33 -17.10 1.23
CA ARG A 69 6.91 -18.34 1.89
C ARG A 69 6.63 -19.46 0.89
N VAL A 70 6.03 -19.15 -0.25
CA VAL A 70 5.79 -20.15 -1.31
C VAL A 70 7.12 -20.66 -1.85
N THR A 71 8.06 -19.77 -2.18
CA THR A 71 9.38 -20.16 -2.70
C THR A 71 10.17 -21.00 -1.70
N GLN A 72 10.09 -20.69 -0.40
CA GLN A 72 10.73 -21.51 0.65
C GLN A 72 10.16 -22.94 0.66
N LEU A 73 8.83 -23.06 0.66
CA LEU A 73 8.17 -24.37 0.65
C LEU A 73 8.49 -25.19 -0.60
N GLU A 74 8.60 -24.55 -1.77
CA GLU A 74 9.00 -25.22 -3.02
C GLU A 74 10.45 -25.71 -2.98
N SER A 75 11.36 -24.94 -2.38
CA SER A 75 12.75 -25.35 -2.17
C SER A 75 12.85 -26.54 -1.22
N GLU A 76 12.15 -26.49 -0.08
CA GLU A 76 12.12 -27.56 0.92
C GLU A 76 11.48 -28.86 0.38
N ALA A 77 10.51 -28.76 -0.53
CA ALA A 77 9.84 -29.92 -1.12
C ALA A 77 10.68 -30.62 -2.21
N SER A 78 11.74 -29.98 -2.71
CA SER A 78 12.59 -30.52 -3.77
C SER A 78 13.87 -31.21 -3.25
N GLU A 79 14.08 -31.22 -1.93
CA GLU A 79 15.20 -31.89 -1.24
C GLU A 79 14.75 -33.21 -0.58
#